data_AF-A0A661RZC8-F1
#
_entry.id   AF-A0A661RZC8-F1
#
_cell.length_a   1.000
_cell.length_b   1.000
_cell.length_c   1.000
_cell.angle_alpha   90.00
_cell.angle_beta   90.00
_cell.angle_gamma   90.00
#
_symmetry.space_group_name_H-M   'P 1'
#
loop_
_entity.id
_entity.type
_entity.pdbx_description
1 polymer ?
#
loop_
_entity_poly.entity_id
_entity_poly.type
_entity_poly.pdbx_seq_one_letter_code
_entity_poly.pdbx_strand_id
1 'polypeptide(L)'
;MPRTWDSLITVLSEITRENCVALACCPHCGNRHTYIKWGFYSRYLFNDELINIQRFRCDNDLCPQKTFSILPHALLPIIRASLCMLMHVLTMYEQGETIAKIVRHTDSNWPRMQRWIKKALSIRDWFRQEYDIRSFPCLSPGKFWAPFTRDFTWAFYPERFR
;
A
#
# COMPACT_ATOMS: atom_id res chain seq x y z
N MET A 1 13.14 -4.71 25.34
CA MET A 1 13.50 -3.89 24.18
C MET A 1 12.30 -3.03 23.79
N PRO A 2 12.36 -1.69 23.91
CA PRO A 2 11.27 -0.87 23.44
C PRO A 2 11.31 -0.76 21.89
N ARG A 3 10.18 -1.11 21.25
CA ARG A 3 9.55 -0.34 20.15
C ARG A 3 10.22 -0.25 18.77
N THR A 4 10.73 -1.35 18.21
CA THR A 4 10.97 -1.40 16.74
C THR A 4 9.67 -1.22 15.95
N TRP A 5 8.58 -1.81 16.45
CA TRP A 5 7.27 -1.74 15.82
C TRP A 5 6.62 -0.35 15.88
N ASP A 6 6.57 0.30 17.06
CA ASP A 6 5.97 1.63 17.17
C ASP A 6 6.77 2.69 16.41
N SER A 7 8.11 2.56 16.40
CA SER A 7 8.97 3.41 15.59
C SER A 7 8.68 3.22 14.10
N LEU A 8 8.53 1.97 13.64
CA LEU A 8 8.13 1.65 12.27
C LEU A 8 6.76 2.27 11.93
N ILE A 9 5.76 2.13 12.80
CA ILE A 9 4.43 2.74 12.63
C ILE A 9 4.53 4.26 12.49
N THR A 10 5.33 4.90 13.35
CA THR A 10 5.49 6.35 13.38
C THR A 10 6.11 6.84 12.08
N VAL A 11 7.26 6.27 11.70
CA VAL A 11 7.97 6.62 10.46
C VAL A 11 7.10 6.39 9.22
N LEU A 12 6.40 5.25 9.14
CA LEU A 12 5.52 4.97 8.00
C LEU A 12 4.34 5.94 7.94
N SER A 13 3.80 6.36 9.08
CA SER A 13 2.70 7.33 9.14
C SER A 13 3.19 8.70 8.69
N GLU A 14 4.37 9.14 9.13
CA GLU A 14 5.01 10.39 8.69
C GLU A 14 5.25 10.42 7.19
N ILE A 15 5.92 9.40 6.64
CA ILE A 15 6.17 9.29 5.19
C ILE A 15 4.84 9.30 4.41
N THR A 16 3.78 8.70 4.94
CA THR A 16 2.45 8.68 4.30
C THR A 16 1.77 10.05 4.28
N ARG A 17 2.08 10.94 5.23
CA ARG A 17 1.56 12.32 5.21
C ARG A 17 2.23 13.15 4.13
N GLU A 18 3.46 12.83 3.75
CA GLU A 18 4.12 13.46 2.61
C GLU A 18 3.37 13.05 1.33
N ASN A 19 2.61 13.99 0.77
CA ASN A 19 1.84 13.76 -0.45
C ASN A 19 2.74 13.16 -1.54
N CYS A 20 2.28 12.09 -2.19
CA CYS A 20 2.98 11.57 -3.35
C CYS A 20 2.99 12.63 -4.44
N VAL A 21 4.16 13.19 -4.73
CA VAL A 21 4.40 14.20 -5.79
C VAL A 21 4.33 13.58 -7.19
N ALA A 22 3.93 12.31 -7.30
CA ALA A 22 3.81 11.63 -8.57
C ALA A 22 2.73 12.30 -9.44
N LEU A 23 3.07 12.53 -10.71
CA LEU A 23 2.13 13.00 -11.73
C LEU A 23 0.90 12.10 -11.73
N ALA A 24 -0.28 12.71 -11.65
CA ALA A 24 -1.49 11.92 -11.59
C ALA A 24 -1.83 11.31 -12.95
N CYS A 25 -1.96 9.98 -12.97
CA CYS A 25 -2.28 9.22 -14.16
C CYS A 25 -3.45 8.29 -13.87
N CYS A 26 -4.45 8.28 -14.75
CA CYS A 26 -5.56 7.35 -14.67
C CYS A 26 -5.03 5.91 -14.79
N PRO A 27 -5.24 5.03 -13.79
CA PRO A 27 -4.69 3.68 -13.81
C PRO A 27 -5.34 2.79 -14.88
N HIS A 28 -6.50 3.18 -15.43
CA HIS A 28 -7.24 2.40 -16.43
C HIS A 28 -6.86 2.76 -17.87
N CYS A 29 -6.94 4.04 -18.25
CA CYS A 29 -6.67 4.47 -19.64
C CYS A 29 -5.31 5.17 -19.81
N GLY A 30 -4.54 5.35 -18.74
CA GLY A 30 -3.25 6.03 -18.80
C GLY A 30 -3.33 7.54 -19.03
N ASN A 31 -4.53 8.15 -18.97
CA ASN A 31 -4.64 9.59 -19.16
C ASN A 31 -3.93 10.34 -18.01
N ARG A 32 -2.96 11.16 -18.40
CA ARG A 32 -2.12 11.98 -17.51
C ARG A 32 -2.22 13.48 -17.80
N HIS A 33 -2.86 13.85 -18.92
CA HIS A 33 -2.86 15.23 -19.41
C HIS A 33 -4.04 16.00 -18.85
N THR A 34 -5.17 15.31 -18.67
CA THR A 34 -6.41 15.95 -18.30
C THR A 34 -7.13 15.13 -17.23
N TYR A 35 -7.34 15.74 -16.07
CA TYR A 35 -8.10 15.16 -14.97
C TYR A 35 -8.58 16.30 -14.06
N ILE A 36 -9.67 16.05 -13.35
CA ILE A 36 -10.29 17.04 -12.46
C ILE A 36 -10.19 16.53 -11.02
N LYS A 37 -9.82 17.40 -10.07
CA LYS A 37 -9.95 17.08 -8.64
C LYS A 37 -11.43 16.95 -8.30
N TRP A 38 -11.86 15.75 -7.87
CA TRP A 38 -13.28 15.39 -7.75
C TRP A 38 -13.74 15.19 -6.29
N GLY A 39 -12.88 15.50 -5.32
CA GLY A 39 -13.16 15.37 -3.88
C GLY A 39 -12.16 14.46 -3.17
N PHE A 40 -12.54 13.95 -2.00
CA PHE A 40 -11.65 13.16 -1.14
C PHE A 40 -12.38 11.97 -0.53
N TYR A 41 -11.64 10.99 -0.05
CA TYR A 41 -12.12 10.02 0.93
C TYR A 41 -11.09 9.87 2.03
N SER A 42 -11.53 9.50 3.22
CA SER A 42 -10.62 9.40 4.36
C SER A 42 -10.05 7.99 4.50
N ARG A 43 -8.78 7.90 4.94
CA ARG A 43 -8.14 6.66 5.36
C ARG A 43 -7.39 6.87 6.65
N TYR A 44 -7.34 5.82 7.46
CA TYR A 44 -6.49 5.78 8.63
C TYR A 44 -5.03 5.49 8.25
N LEU A 45 -4.11 6.23 8.84
CA LEU A 45 -2.69 5.93 8.90
C LEU A 45 -2.44 4.69 9.78
N PHE A 46 -1.17 4.33 9.90
CA PHE A 46 -0.75 3.18 10.70
C PHE A 46 -0.81 3.46 12.20
N ASN A 47 -0.77 4.74 12.60
CA ASN A 47 -0.93 5.22 13.97
C ASN A 47 -2.36 5.66 14.34
N ASP A 48 -3.37 5.17 13.59
CA ASP A 48 -4.79 5.50 13.78
C ASP A 48 -5.23 6.95 13.52
N GLU A 49 -4.34 7.84 13.06
CA GLU A 49 -4.74 9.16 12.56
C GLU A 49 -5.49 9.08 11.22
N LEU A 50 -6.42 9.99 10.99
CA LEU A 50 -7.20 10.06 9.75
C LEU A 50 -6.58 11.07 8.77
N ILE A 51 -6.39 10.67 7.51
CA ILE A 51 -5.96 11.55 6.42
C ILE A 51 -6.96 11.52 5.26
N ASN A 52 -7.00 12.62 4.50
CA ASN A 52 -7.82 12.71 3.29
C ASN A 52 -7.00 12.35 2.06
N ILE A 53 -7.49 11.37 1.30
CA ILE A 53 -6.93 10.95 0.03
C ILE A 53 -7.67 11.63 -1.12
N GLN A 54 -6.93 12.36 -1.96
CA GLN A 54 -7.47 13.03 -3.13
C GLN A 54 -8.04 12.03 -4.15
N ARG A 55 -9.29 12.27 -4.56
CA ARG A 55 -9.91 11.63 -5.71
C ARG A 55 -9.79 12.51 -6.94
N PHE A 56 -9.48 11.88 -8.06
CA PHE A 56 -9.43 12.49 -9.38
C PHE A 56 -10.54 11.89 -10.24
N ARG A 57 -11.09 12.69 -11.14
CA ARG A 57 -11.97 12.24 -12.21
C ARG A 57 -11.19 12.24 -13.52
N CYS A 58 -11.18 11.08 -14.18
CA CYS A 58 -10.67 10.98 -15.54
C CYS A 58 -11.70 11.61 -16.47
N ASP A 59 -11.25 12.51 -17.33
CA ASP A 59 -12.10 13.22 -18.30
C ASP A 59 -12.19 12.51 -19.66
N ASN A 60 -11.39 11.46 -19.88
CA ASN A 60 -11.53 10.62 -21.07
C ASN A 60 -12.90 9.94 -21.05
N ASP A 61 -13.76 10.30 -22.00
CA ASP A 61 -15.12 9.80 -22.09
C ASP A 61 -15.20 8.29 -22.35
N LEU A 62 -14.20 7.73 -23.03
CA LEU A 62 -14.07 6.30 -23.29
C LEU A 62 -13.53 5.52 -22.08
N CYS A 63 -13.03 6.19 -21.04
CA CYS A 63 -12.54 5.51 -19.85
C CYS A 63 -13.72 5.02 -19.00
N PRO A 64 -13.85 3.70 -18.76
CA PRO A 64 -14.92 3.16 -17.91
C PRO A 64 -14.71 3.56 -16.44
N GLN A 65 -13.46 3.71 -16.01
CA GLN A 65 -13.13 4.21 -14.69
C GLN A 65 -13.17 5.75 -14.66
N LYS A 66 -14.31 6.30 -14.23
CA LYS A 66 -14.49 7.75 -14.14
C LYS A 66 -13.74 8.38 -12.97
N THR A 67 -13.48 7.67 -11.87
CA THR A 67 -12.71 8.22 -10.74
C THR A 67 -11.60 7.30 -10.27
N PHE A 68 -10.48 7.88 -9.84
CA PHE A 68 -9.33 7.17 -9.30
C PHE A 68 -8.68 7.98 -8.17
N SER A 69 -7.70 7.39 -7.51
CA SER A 69 -6.93 8.04 -6.45
C SER A 69 -5.51 7.53 -6.50
N ILE A 70 -4.57 8.36 -6.09
CA ILE A 70 -3.16 7.97 -5.97
C ILE A 70 -2.89 7.89 -4.49
N LEU A 71 -2.60 6.68 -4.04
CA LEU A 71 -2.31 6.45 -2.64
C LEU A 71 -0.91 6.99 -2.33
N PRO A 72 -0.75 7.78 -1.26
CA PRO A 72 0.57 8.17 -0.81
C PRO A 72 1.39 6.94 -0.41
N HIS A 73 2.69 6.98 -0.63
CA HIS A 73 3.59 5.98 -0.05
C HIS A 73 3.59 6.19 1.47
N ALA A 74 3.27 5.20 2.32
CA ALA A 74 3.38 3.76 2.11
C ALA A 74 2.03 3.00 2.13
N LEU A 75 0.91 3.66 1.81
CA LEU A 75 -0.41 3.03 1.83
C LEU A 75 -0.61 2.03 0.69
N LEU A 76 -0.85 0.78 1.05
CA LEU A 76 -1.26 -0.23 0.09
C LEU A 76 -2.76 -0.09 -0.26
N PRO A 77 -3.14 -0.46 -1.50
CA PRO A 77 -4.55 -0.55 -1.90
C PRO A 77 -5.33 -1.49 -0.99
N ILE A 78 -6.51 -1.02 -0.56
CA ILE A 78 -7.52 -1.76 0.23
C ILE A 78 -7.07 -2.10 1.66
N ILE A 79 -5.90 -2.69 1.84
CA ILE A 79 -5.41 -3.15 3.14
C ILE A 79 -4.86 -2.01 3.99
N ARG A 80 -5.05 -2.13 5.30
CA ARG A 80 -4.53 -1.19 6.31
C ARG A 80 -3.22 -1.72 6.89
N ALA A 81 -2.21 -1.85 6.03
CA ALA A 81 -0.84 -2.23 6.36
C ALA A 81 0.08 -1.72 5.25
N SER A 82 1.32 -1.35 5.58
CA SER A 82 2.34 -1.05 4.58
C SER A 82 3.02 -2.32 4.11
N LEU A 83 3.74 -2.23 2.98
CA LEU A 83 4.60 -3.33 2.53
C LEU A 83 5.67 -3.67 3.58
N CYS A 84 6.28 -2.65 4.19
CA CYS A 84 7.30 -2.82 5.24
C CYS A 84 6.74 -3.56 6.46
N MET A 85 5.52 -3.24 6.90
CA MET A 85 4.88 -3.93 8.02
C MET A 85 4.69 -5.42 7.72
N LEU A 86 4.19 -5.74 6.53
CA LEU A 86 3.95 -7.11 6.11
C LEU A 86 5.25 -7.91 6.00
N MET A 87 6.29 -7.30 5.41
CA MET A 87 7.59 -7.95 5.28
C MET A 87 8.27 -8.14 6.64
N HIS A 88 8.18 -7.17 7.55
CA HIS A 88 8.72 -7.30 8.90
C HIS A 88 8.07 -8.46 9.67
N VAL A 89 6.74 -8.55 9.62
CA VAL A 89 5.99 -9.66 10.22
C VAL A 89 6.38 -11.00 9.59
N LEU A 90 6.55 -11.03 8.27
CA LEU A 90 6.98 -12.24 7.57
C LEU A 90 8.38 -12.67 8.00
N THR A 91 9.32 -11.73 8.12
CA THR A 91 10.68 -12.01 8.59
C THR A 91 10.68 -12.62 9.99
N MET A 92 9.89 -12.07 10.93
CA MET A 92 9.76 -12.65 12.27
C MET A 92 9.24 -14.10 12.20
N TYR A 93 8.19 -14.32 11.41
CA TYR A 93 7.60 -15.65 11.23
C TYR A 93 8.61 -16.66 10.65
N GLU A 94 9.40 -16.25 9.66
CA GLU A 94 10.42 -17.09 9.01
C GLU A 94 11.63 -17.36 9.90
N GLN A 95 11.92 -16.47 10.86
CA GLN A 95 12.90 -16.69 11.92
C GLN A 95 12.43 -17.65 13.01
N GLY A 96 11.23 -18.23 12.86
CA GLY A 96 10.66 -19.21 13.79
C GLY A 96 9.90 -18.58 14.96
N GLU A 97 9.60 -17.27 14.92
CA GLU A 97 8.77 -16.64 15.95
C GLU A 97 7.34 -17.16 15.89
N THR A 98 6.79 -17.54 17.05
CA THR A 98 5.40 -17.99 17.13
C THR A 98 4.44 -16.84 16.86
N ILE A 99 3.28 -17.12 16.26
CA ILE A 99 2.23 -16.11 16.02
C ILE A 99 1.86 -15.38 17.32
N ALA A 100 1.84 -16.07 18.47
CA ALA A 100 1.59 -15.47 19.77
C ALA A 100 2.59 -14.36 20.11
N LYS A 101 3.88 -14.62 19.86
CA LYS A 101 4.94 -13.65 20.14
C LYS A 101 4.90 -12.47 19.18
N ILE A 102 4.60 -12.71 17.90
CA ILE A 102 4.44 -11.63 16.90
C ILE A 102 3.22 -10.76 17.25
N VAL A 103 2.09 -11.37 17.62
CA VAL A 103 0.88 -10.66 18.08
C VAL A 103 1.20 -9.74 19.26
N ARG A 104 1.92 -10.24 20.28
CA ARG A 104 2.35 -9.45 21.44
C ARG A 104 3.32 -8.33 21.06
N HIS A 105 4.25 -8.60 20.13
CA HIS A 105 5.21 -7.61 19.66
C HIS A 105 4.56 -6.44 18.90
N THR A 106 3.50 -6.75 18.14
CA THR A 106 2.84 -5.80 17.24
C THR A 106 1.60 -5.14 17.82
N ASP A 107 1.26 -5.45 19.08
CA ASP A 107 -0.01 -5.08 19.73
C ASP A 107 -1.24 -5.32 18.84
N SER A 108 -1.26 -6.50 18.21
CA SER A 108 -2.27 -6.88 17.22
C SER A 108 -3.20 -7.96 17.77
N ASN A 109 -4.04 -8.53 16.91
CA ASN A 109 -4.83 -9.71 17.26
C ASN A 109 -4.50 -10.89 16.35
N TRP A 110 -4.78 -12.09 16.87
CA TRP A 110 -4.45 -13.35 16.22
C TRP A 110 -5.04 -13.47 14.80
N PRO A 111 -6.34 -13.18 14.56
CA PRO A 111 -6.89 -13.24 13.21
C PRO A 111 -6.23 -12.26 12.24
N ARG A 112 -5.90 -11.04 12.70
CA ARG A 112 -5.20 -10.05 11.87
C ARG A 112 -3.80 -10.55 11.51
N MET A 113 -3.07 -11.11 12.47
CA MET A 113 -1.71 -11.61 12.24
C MET A 113 -1.67 -12.75 11.23
N GLN A 114 -2.56 -13.74 11.34
CA GLN A 114 -2.67 -14.83 10.36
C GLN A 114 -2.95 -14.30 8.94
N ARG A 115 -3.86 -13.33 8.81
CA ARG A 115 -4.15 -12.69 7.52
C ARG A 115 -2.95 -11.94 6.97
N TRP A 116 -2.21 -11.24 7.82
CA TRP A 116 -1.00 -10.51 7.43
C TRP A 116 0.10 -11.45 6.96
N ILE A 117 0.40 -12.53 7.69
CA ILE A 117 1.40 -13.53 7.28
C ILE A 117 1.01 -14.14 5.94
N LYS A 118 -0.24 -14.60 5.79
CA LYS A 118 -0.73 -15.17 4.52
C LYS A 118 -0.59 -14.17 3.37
N LYS A 119 -0.99 -12.91 3.59
CA LYS A 119 -0.91 -11.87 2.57
C LYS A 119 0.55 -11.53 2.24
N ALA A 120 1.43 -11.45 3.23
CA ALA A 120 2.85 -11.17 3.05
C ALA A 120 3.54 -12.25 2.23
N LEU A 121 3.25 -13.53 2.48
CA LEU A 121 3.72 -14.65 1.67
C LEU A 121 3.31 -14.49 0.20
N SER A 122 2.00 -14.29 -0.06
CA SER A 122 1.51 -14.09 -1.42
C SER A 122 2.13 -12.88 -2.12
N ILE A 123 2.32 -11.77 -1.38
CA ILE A 123 2.98 -10.58 -1.91
C ILE A 123 4.43 -10.87 -2.25
N ARG A 124 5.19 -11.52 -1.37
CA ARG A 124 6.59 -11.86 -1.61
C ARG A 124 6.73 -12.77 -2.84
N ASP A 125 5.88 -13.78 -2.96
CA ASP A 125 5.93 -14.72 -4.07
C ASP A 125 5.62 -14.02 -5.41
N TRP A 126 4.62 -13.13 -5.42
CA TRP A 126 4.33 -12.25 -6.57
C TRP A 126 5.49 -11.28 -6.88
N PHE A 127 6.09 -10.66 -5.86
CA PHE A 127 7.25 -9.77 -6.03
C PHE A 127 8.42 -10.48 -6.69
N ARG A 128 8.70 -11.73 -6.31
CA ARG A 128 9.78 -12.55 -6.89
C ARG A 128 9.55 -12.88 -8.37
N GLN A 129 8.29 -12.89 -8.82
CA GLN A 129 7.93 -13.19 -10.21
C GLN A 129 7.96 -11.92 -11.08
N GLU A 130 7.44 -10.81 -10.57
CA GLU A 130 7.19 -9.61 -11.38
C GLU A 130 8.27 -8.52 -11.27
N TYR A 131 9.06 -8.49 -10.20
CA TYR A 131 10.02 -7.42 -9.92
C TYR A 131 11.44 -7.97 -9.75
N ASP A 132 12.40 -7.36 -10.46
CA ASP A 132 13.83 -7.54 -10.14
C ASP A 132 14.13 -6.91 -8.77
N ILE A 133 15.02 -7.55 -8.00
CA ILE A 133 15.47 -7.15 -6.65
C ILE A 133 15.95 -5.68 -6.62
N ARG A 134 16.29 -5.09 -7.77
CA ARG A 134 16.77 -3.71 -7.90
C ARG A 134 15.66 -2.65 -7.95
N SER A 135 14.39 -3.05 -8.07
CA SER A 135 13.27 -2.14 -8.36
C SER A 135 12.25 -2.07 -7.20
N PHE A 136 12.73 -2.05 -5.95
CA PHE A 136 11.82 -1.96 -4.80
C PHE A 136 11.07 -0.62 -4.80
N PRO A 137 9.72 -0.64 -4.78
CA PRO A 137 8.90 0.57 -4.92
C PRO A 137 9.05 1.53 -3.75
N CYS A 138 9.50 1.05 -2.59
CA CYS A 138 9.78 1.85 -1.41
C CYS A 138 11.09 2.67 -1.50
N LEU A 139 12.05 2.28 -2.35
CA LEU A 139 13.35 2.97 -2.46
C LEU A 139 13.29 4.19 -3.38
N SER A 140 12.30 4.27 -4.25
CA SER A 140 12.09 5.40 -5.17
C SER A 140 10.61 5.63 -5.41
N PRO A 141 9.87 6.02 -4.36
CA PRO A 141 8.41 6.06 -4.38
C PRO A 141 7.86 7.01 -5.45
N GLY A 142 8.52 8.15 -5.70
CA GLY A 142 8.09 9.10 -6.74
C GLY A 142 8.06 8.52 -8.15
N LYS A 143 8.86 7.49 -8.44
CA LYS A 143 8.92 6.84 -9.77
C LYS A 143 8.09 5.56 -9.82
N PHE A 144 8.14 4.76 -8.76
CA PHE A 144 7.65 3.38 -8.81
C PHE A 144 6.37 3.14 -8.02
N TRP A 145 5.97 4.04 -7.12
CA TRP A 145 4.82 3.77 -6.24
C TRP A 145 3.48 3.72 -6.98
N ALA A 146 3.21 4.67 -7.87
CA ALA A 146 1.96 4.66 -8.63
C ALA A 146 1.84 3.43 -9.56
N PRO A 147 2.86 3.07 -10.37
CA PRO A 147 2.85 1.80 -11.11
C PRO A 147 2.68 0.58 -10.20
N PHE A 148 3.44 0.52 -9.11
CA PHE A 148 3.37 -0.58 -8.16
C PHE A 148 1.95 -0.76 -7.57
N THR A 149 1.31 0.31 -7.10
CA THR A 149 -0.04 0.22 -6.52
C THR A 149 -1.09 -0.19 -7.55
N ARG A 150 -0.93 0.21 -8.83
CA ARG A 150 -1.77 -0.29 -9.93
C ARG A 150 -1.58 -1.80 -10.10
N ASP A 151 -0.35 -2.24 -10.30
CA ASP A 151 -0.03 -3.65 -10.57
C ASP A 151 -0.42 -4.54 -9.39
N PHE A 152 -0.20 -4.07 -8.17
CA PHE A 152 -0.67 -4.71 -6.94
C PHE A 152 -2.19 -4.85 -6.92
N THR A 153 -2.94 -3.82 -7.33
CA THR A 153 -4.40 -3.89 -7.37
C THR A 153 -4.86 -4.87 -8.45
N TRP A 154 -4.19 -4.93 -9.61
CA TRP A 154 -4.49 -5.91 -10.66
C TRP A 154 -4.24 -7.34 -10.20
N ALA A 155 -3.11 -7.59 -9.54
CA ALA A 155 -2.74 -8.93 -9.09
C ALA A 155 -3.64 -9.45 -7.97
N PHE A 156 -4.02 -8.59 -7.03
CA PHE A 156 -4.70 -9.03 -5.80
C PHE A 156 -6.18 -8.68 -5.70
N TYR A 157 -6.68 -7.77 -6.54
CA TYR A 157 -8.05 -7.28 -6.53
C TYR A 157 -8.59 -7.03 -7.96
N PRO A 158 -8.49 -8.02 -8.87
CA PRO A 158 -8.82 -7.87 -10.29
C PRO A 158 -10.29 -7.50 -10.54
N GLU A 159 -11.19 -7.86 -9.62
CA GLU A 159 -12.62 -7.53 -9.69
C GLU A 159 -12.91 -6.03 -9.74
N ARG A 160 -11.95 -5.19 -9.35
CA ARG A 160 -12.08 -3.72 -9.42
C ARG A 160 -11.90 -3.12 -10.81
N PHE A 161 -11.44 -3.92 -11.76
CA PHE A 161 -11.18 -3.51 -13.14
C PHE A 161 -12.06 -4.26 -14.15
N ARG A 162 -13.03 -5.03 -13.65
CA ARG A 162 -14.06 -5.68 -14.48
C ARG A 162 -15.27 -4.78 -14.66
#